data_AF-A0A5C9BEE8-F1
#
_entry.id   AF-A0A5C9BEE8-F1
#
_cell.length_a   1.000
_cell.length_b   1.000
_cell.length_c   1.000
_cell.angle_alpha   90.00
_cell.angle_beta   90.00
_cell.angle_gamma   90.00
#
_symmetry.space_group_name_H-M   'P 1'
#
loop_
_entity.id
_entity.type
_entity.pdbx_description
1 polymer ?
#
loop_
_entity_poly.entity_id
_entity_poly.type
_entity_poly.pdbx_seq_one_letter_code
_entity_poly.pdbx_strand_id
1 'polypeptide(L)'
;MKKLLWAAGLFGFAVVAIAAVLLVPNPLGAQALAEAKYQGYLPYTQDEAVTIAYSRCSTCHSADKMLRYCARCGPPFIVVTHSMKKYVELTSQKGATTRPFSDAELVAITQVWNGLVGNWEAGWGAKNIKKLLQGDAALIRLLDTPLEGRPIELALKNKSAPGAHKE
;
A
#
# COMPACT_ATOMS: atom_id res chain seq x y z
N MET A 1 19.00 -0.38 -44.57
CA MET A 1 20.04 -0.20 -43.54
C MET A 1 19.95 1.15 -42.80
N LYS A 2 19.89 2.31 -43.47
CA LYS A 2 19.78 3.63 -42.78
C LYS A 2 18.58 3.77 -41.83
N LYS A 3 17.38 3.31 -42.22
CA LYS A 3 16.17 3.40 -41.36
C LYS A 3 16.29 2.61 -40.04
N LEU A 4 17.00 1.48 -40.04
CA LEU A 4 17.25 0.66 -38.85
C LEU A 4 18.25 1.32 -37.90
N LEU A 5 19.27 1.99 -38.43
CA LEU A 5 20.21 2.79 -37.63
C LEU A 5 19.53 4.01 -36.99
N TRP A 6 18.63 4.67 -37.70
CA TRP A 6 17.84 5.78 -37.15
C TRP A 6 16.85 5.31 -36.08
N ALA A 7 16.17 4.18 -36.29
CA ALA A 7 15.29 3.59 -35.28
C ALA A 7 16.06 3.15 -34.03
N ALA A 8 17.23 2.52 -34.19
CA ALA A 8 18.09 2.13 -33.08
C ALA A 8 18.64 3.36 -32.31
N GLY A 9 19.01 4.42 -33.02
CA GLY A 9 19.46 5.68 -32.42
C GLY A 9 18.35 6.39 -31.63
N LEU A 10 17.14 6.46 -32.17
CA LEU A 10 15.95 7.01 -31.48
C LEU A 10 15.59 6.19 -30.24
N PHE A 11 15.66 4.85 -30.35
CA PHE A 11 15.41 3.97 -29.22
C PHE A 11 16.46 4.15 -28.13
N GLY A 12 17.75 4.19 -28.48
CA GLY A 12 18.83 4.47 -27.54
C GLY A 12 18.68 5.82 -26.85
N PHE A 13 18.31 6.87 -27.60
CA PHE A 13 18.07 8.20 -27.05
C PHE A 13 16.88 8.23 -26.10
N ALA A 14 15.78 7.54 -26.44
CA ALA A 14 14.61 7.41 -25.58
C ALA A 14 14.95 6.71 -24.26
N VAL A 15 15.73 5.61 -24.31
CA VAL A 15 16.17 4.90 -23.10
C VAL A 15 17.04 5.80 -22.22
N VAL A 16 17.98 6.55 -22.80
CA VAL A 16 18.84 7.48 -22.06
C VAL A 16 18.03 8.63 -21.45
N ALA A 17 17.07 9.18 -22.19
CA ALA A 17 16.20 10.25 -21.69
C ALA A 17 15.32 9.77 -20.52
N ILE A 18 14.75 8.56 -20.62
CA ILE A 18 13.98 7.95 -19.52
C ILE A 18 14.88 7.71 -18.30
N ALA A 19 16.09 7.16 -18.50
CA ALA A 19 17.05 6.95 -17.42
C ALA A 19 17.44 8.27 -16.75
N ALA A 20 17.70 9.33 -17.51
CA ALA A 20 18.02 10.66 -16.98
C ALA A 20 16.87 11.25 -16.14
N VAL A 21 15.62 11.09 -16.58
CA VAL A 21 14.44 11.54 -15.84
C VAL A 21 14.21 10.74 -14.55
N LEU A 22 14.61 9.46 -14.49
CA LEU A 22 14.44 8.63 -13.30
C LEU A 22 15.61 8.71 -12.31
N LEU A 23 16.83 8.96 -12.79
CA LEU A 23 18.05 8.97 -11.97
C LEU A 23 18.36 10.34 -11.36
N VAL A 24 17.91 11.44 -11.98
CA VAL A 24 18.10 12.80 -11.45
C VAL A 24 16.89 13.19 -10.61
N PRO A 25 17.03 13.65 -9.36
CA PRO A 25 15.91 14.10 -8.54
C PRO A 25 15.13 15.23 -9.25
N ASN A 26 13.93 14.91 -9.73
CA ASN A 26 13.04 15.90 -10.35
C ASN A 26 11.56 15.53 -10.11
N PRO A 27 10.63 16.51 -10.18
CA PRO A 27 9.21 16.28 -9.86
C PRO A 27 8.52 15.25 -10.78
N LEU A 28 8.89 15.20 -12.06
CA LEU A 28 8.29 14.25 -13.02
C LEU A 28 8.74 12.82 -12.74
N GLY A 29 10.03 12.62 -12.44
CA GLY A 29 10.56 11.33 -12.00
C GLY A 29 9.88 10.85 -10.72
N ALA A 30 9.68 11.74 -9.73
CA ALA A 30 8.98 11.41 -8.50
C ALA A 30 7.52 10.99 -8.74
N GLN A 31 6.79 11.69 -9.61
CA GLN A 31 5.41 11.32 -9.98
C GLN A 31 5.37 9.98 -10.72
N ALA A 32 6.29 9.74 -11.65
CA ALA A 32 6.37 8.49 -12.39
C ALA A 32 6.67 7.31 -11.45
N LEU A 33 7.59 7.47 -10.50
CA LEU A 33 7.88 6.46 -9.49
C LEU A 33 6.70 6.22 -8.55
N ALA A 34 6.01 7.28 -8.12
CA ALA A 34 4.81 7.16 -7.29
C ALA A 34 3.68 6.41 -8.01
N GLU A 35 3.46 6.70 -9.29
CA GLU A 35 2.48 5.99 -10.11
C GLU A 35 2.89 4.55 -10.35
N ALA A 36 4.18 4.28 -10.62
CA ALA A 36 4.68 2.92 -10.77
C ALA A 36 4.45 2.07 -9.50
N LYS A 37 4.61 2.66 -8.30
CA LYS A 37 4.30 2.00 -7.03
C LYS A 37 2.80 1.77 -6.85
N TYR A 38 1.99 2.79 -7.16
CA TYR A 38 0.54 2.68 -7.11
C TYR A 38 0.02 1.56 -8.03
N GLN A 39 0.59 1.42 -9.23
CA GLN A 39 0.25 0.34 -10.15
C GLN A 39 0.85 -1.03 -9.76
N GLY A 40 1.69 -1.08 -8.72
CA GLY A 40 2.31 -2.31 -8.22
C GLY A 40 3.57 -2.76 -8.98
N TYR A 41 4.13 -1.93 -9.85
CA TYR A 41 5.39 -2.22 -10.56
C TYR A 41 6.63 -2.08 -9.67
N LEU A 42 6.54 -1.24 -8.64
CA LEU A 42 7.59 -1.03 -7.66
C LEU A 42 7.04 -1.25 -6.25
N PRO A 43 7.79 -1.92 -5.36
CA PRO A 43 7.38 -2.05 -3.97
C PRO A 43 7.47 -0.70 -3.24
N TYR A 44 6.58 -0.52 -2.26
CA TYR A 44 6.73 0.55 -1.28
C TYR A 44 7.87 0.23 -0.32
N THR A 45 8.66 1.24 0.02
CA THR A 45 9.56 1.15 1.18
C THR A 45 8.76 1.22 2.48
N GLN A 46 9.40 0.86 3.60
CA GLN A 46 8.79 0.92 4.92
C GLN A 46 8.24 2.33 5.23
N ASP A 47 9.06 3.36 5.04
CA ASP A 47 8.71 4.73 5.43
C ASP A 47 7.60 5.30 4.54
N GLU A 48 7.65 5.02 3.24
CA GLU A 48 6.56 5.39 2.32
C GLU A 48 5.24 4.70 2.68
N ALA A 49 5.29 3.40 3.00
CA ALA A 49 4.12 2.66 3.42
C ALA A 49 3.51 3.26 4.69
N VAL A 50 4.34 3.62 5.67
CA VAL A 50 3.89 4.31 6.90
C VAL A 50 3.26 5.66 6.56
N THR A 51 3.92 6.49 5.74
CA THR A 51 3.35 7.78 5.32
C THR A 51 1.98 7.62 4.65
N ILE A 52 1.83 6.64 3.75
CA ILE A 52 0.57 6.38 3.06
C ILE A 52 -0.49 5.85 4.03
N ALA A 53 -0.14 4.91 4.91
CA ALA A 53 -1.07 4.38 5.91
C ALA A 53 -1.63 5.48 6.80
N TYR A 54 -0.76 6.37 7.32
CA TYR A 54 -1.22 7.50 8.12
C TYR A 54 -2.03 8.48 7.28
N SER A 55 -1.54 8.93 6.13
CA SER A 55 -2.24 9.90 5.26
C SER A 55 -3.63 9.44 4.85
N ARG A 56 -3.77 8.17 4.44
CA ARG A 56 -5.04 7.63 3.95
C ARG A 56 -6.00 7.35 5.10
N CYS A 57 -5.55 6.72 6.17
CA CYS A 57 -6.42 6.37 7.28
C CYS A 57 -6.78 7.59 8.16
N SER A 58 -5.91 8.63 8.20
CA SER A 58 -6.18 9.87 8.93
C SER A 58 -7.30 10.72 8.34
N THR A 59 -7.74 10.41 7.12
CA THR A 59 -8.89 11.05 6.48
C THR A 59 -10.20 10.74 7.23
N CYS A 60 -10.27 9.60 7.93
CA CYS A 60 -11.48 9.15 8.63
C CYS A 60 -11.30 9.07 10.16
N HIS A 61 -10.10 8.79 10.65
CA HIS A 61 -9.82 8.55 12.07
C HIS A 61 -8.50 9.19 12.52
N SER A 62 -8.40 9.69 13.75
CA SER A 62 -7.11 10.16 14.27
C SER A 62 -6.10 9.01 14.38
N ALA A 63 -4.81 9.34 14.31
CA ALA A 63 -3.72 8.39 14.55
C ALA A 63 -3.90 7.63 15.88
N ASP A 64 -4.21 8.33 16.95
CA ASP A 64 -4.43 7.74 18.27
C ASP A 64 -5.54 6.68 18.26
N LYS A 65 -6.62 6.91 17.50
CA LYS A 65 -7.72 5.95 17.40
C LYS A 65 -7.27 4.67 16.70
N MET A 66 -6.39 4.79 15.71
CA MET A 66 -5.82 3.64 14.99
C MET A 66 -4.84 2.87 15.87
N LEU A 67 -4.04 3.56 16.67
CA LEU A 67 -3.08 2.94 17.60
C LEU A 67 -3.76 2.25 18.78
N ARG A 68 -4.93 2.74 19.20
CA ARG A 68 -5.75 2.12 20.24
C ARG A 68 -6.67 1.02 19.70
N TYR A 69 -6.50 0.63 18.44
CA TYR A 69 -7.32 -0.40 17.83
C TYR A 69 -7.14 -1.73 18.57
N CYS A 70 -8.22 -2.19 19.20
CA CYS A 70 -8.17 -3.38 20.04
C CYS A 70 -8.29 -4.65 19.20
N ALA A 71 -7.23 -5.46 19.22
CA ALA A 71 -7.15 -6.83 18.71
C ALA A 71 -8.38 -7.70 18.99
N ARG A 72 -8.97 -7.52 20.18
CA ARG A 72 -10.04 -8.36 20.71
C ARG A 72 -11.42 -7.93 20.23
N CYS A 73 -11.59 -6.66 19.91
CA CYS A 73 -12.90 -6.07 19.63
C CYS A 73 -13.07 -5.68 18.14
N GLY A 74 -11.98 -5.50 17.41
CA GLY A 74 -11.99 -5.08 16.01
C GLY A 74 -11.73 -6.21 15.02
N PRO A 75 -12.24 -6.12 13.77
CA PRO A 75 -11.80 -6.99 12.68
C PRO A 75 -10.29 -6.88 12.39
N PRO A 76 -9.67 -7.89 11.76
CA PRO A 76 -8.28 -7.80 11.31
C PRO A 76 -8.09 -6.63 10.33
N PHE A 77 -6.92 -5.99 10.34
CA PHE A 77 -6.68 -4.83 9.47
C PHE A 77 -6.83 -5.14 7.99
N ILE A 78 -6.57 -6.38 7.56
CA ILE A 78 -6.82 -6.82 6.19
C ILE A 78 -8.31 -6.70 5.78
N VAL A 79 -9.25 -6.89 6.72
CA VAL A 79 -10.69 -6.69 6.48
C VAL A 79 -11.05 -5.20 6.53
N VAL A 80 -10.40 -4.44 7.43
CA VAL A 80 -10.59 -2.99 7.54
C VAL A 80 -10.17 -2.30 6.25
N THR A 81 -8.98 -2.59 5.71
CA THR A 81 -8.48 -1.98 4.48
C THR A 81 -9.32 -2.38 3.26
N HIS A 82 -9.77 -3.64 3.18
CA HIS A 82 -10.75 -4.06 2.17
C HIS A 82 -12.03 -3.22 2.23
N SER A 83 -12.57 -3.02 3.43
CA SER A 83 -13.79 -2.23 3.62
C SER A 83 -13.56 -0.76 3.26
N MET A 84 -12.38 -0.20 3.56
CA MET A 84 -11.99 1.15 3.13
C MET A 84 -11.93 1.28 1.62
N LYS A 85 -11.37 0.29 0.90
CA LYS A 85 -11.38 0.25 -0.57
C LYS A 85 -12.81 0.36 -1.10
N LYS A 86 -13.71 -0.50 -0.60
CA LYS A 86 -15.13 -0.50 -1.00
C LYS A 86 -15.84 0.81 -0.68
N TYR A 87 -15.57 1.40 0.48
CA TYR A 87 -16.14 2.69 0.84
C TYR A 87 -15.70 3.81 -0.11
N VAL A 88 -14.41 3.87 -0.45
CA VAL A 88 -13.91 4.85 -1.41
C VAL A 88 -14.49 4.60 -2.81
N GLU A 89 -14.52 3.35 -3.28
CA GLU A 89 -15.16 3.01 -4.56
C GLU A 89 -16.62 3.52 -4.65
N LEU A 90 -17.41 3.28 -3.60
CA LEU A 90 -18.81 3.70 -3.54
C LEU A 90 -19.00 5.21 -3.41
N THR A 91 -18.12 5.90 -2.68
CA THR A 91 -18.22 7.35 -2.52
C THR A 91 -17.73 8.09 -3.77
N SER A 92 -16.72 7.58 -4.46
CA SER A 92 -16.28 8.11 -5.75
C SER A 92 -17.39 8.03 -6.81
N GLN A 93 -18.18 6.96 -6.82
CA GLN A 93 -19.37 6.85 -7.68
C GLN A 93 -20.45 7.90 -7.37
N LYS A 94 -20.44 8.47 -6.17
CA LYS A 94 -21.38 9.52 -5.72
C LYS A 94 -20.80 10.94 -5.87
N GLY A 95 -19.69 11.10 -6.59
CA GLY A 95 -19.07 12.40 -6.88
C GLY A 95 -17.98 12.82 -5.89
N ALA A 96 -17.54 11.96 -4.97
CA ALA A 96 -16.37 12.25 -4.15
C ALA A 96 -15.09 12.20 -5.00
N THR A 97 -14.17 13.13 -4.79
CA THR A 97 -12.91 13.27 -5.54
C THR A 97 -11.75 12.45 -4.95
N THR A 98 -12.02 11.59 -3.97
CA THR A 98 -10.99 10.75 -3.34
C THR A 98 -10.44 9.76 -4.35
N ARG A 99 -9.12 9.77 -4.56
CA ARG A 99 -8.41 8.77 -5.39
C ARG A 99 -8.72 7.36 -4.86
N PRO A 100 -9.16 6.40 -5.70
CA PRO A 100 -9.31 5.01 -5.31
C PRO A 100 -8.02 4.42 -4.71
N PHE A 101 -8.15 3.35 -3.94
CA PHE A 101 -6.98 2.61 -3.49
C PHE A 101 -6.53 1.64 -4.57
N SER A 102 -5.22 1.59 -4.82
CA SER A 102 -4.63 0.47 -5.55
C SER A 102 -4.48 -0.77 -4.67
N ASP A 103 -4.33 -1.93 -5.31
CA ASP A 103 -4.02 -3.18 -4.63
C ASP A 103 -2.67 -3.11 -3.88
N ALA A 104 -1.66 -2.47 -4.50
CA ALA A 104 -0.33 -2.29 -3.91
C ALA A 104 -0.38 -1.42 -2.65
N GLU A 105 -1.13 -0.32 -2.68
CA GLU A 105 -1.35 0.53 -1.51
C GLU A 105 -2.05 -0.24 -0.39
N LEU A 106 -3.13 -0.97 -0.69
CA LEU A 106 -3.85 -1.71 0.35
C LEU A 106 -2.96 -2.74 1.03
N VAL A 107 -2.18 -3.49 0.24
CA VAL A 107 -1.23 -4.46 0.76
C VAL A 107 -0.17 -3.79 1.65
N ALA A 108 0.34 -2.64 1.25
CA ALA A 108 1.30 -1.87 2.04
C ALA A 108 0.68 -1.36 3.36
N ILE A 109 -0.52 -0.76 3.29
CA ILE A 109 -1.24 -0.22 4.45
C ILE A 109 -1.58 -1.33 5.45
N THR A 110 -2.07 -2.48 4.97
CA THR A 110 -2.38 -3.63 5.83
C THR A 110 -1.13 -4.12 6.57
N GLN A 111 0.00 -4.26 5.88
CA GLN A 111 1.25 -4.66 6.51
C GLN A 111 1.73 -3.66 7.56
N VAL A 112 1.56 -2.35 7.33
CA VAL A 112 1.91 -1.32 8.32
C VAL A 112 1.12 -1.50 9.61
N TRP A 113 -0.21 -1.60 9.52
CA TRP A 113 -1.04 -1.71 10.72
C TRP A 113 -0.89 -3.06 11.42
N ASN A 114 -0.71 -4.15 10.66
CA ASN A 114 -0.36 -5.45 11.22
C ASN A 114 0.99 -5.40 11.98
N GLY A 115 1.99 -4.68 11.45
CA GLY A 115 3.31 -4.56 12.08
C GLY A 115 3.30 -3.68 13.33
N LEU A 116 2.61 -2.54 13.27
CA LEU A 116 2.60 -1.52 14.33
C LEU A 116 1.63 -1.82 15.47
N VAL A 117 0.45 -2.37 15.16
CA VAL A 117 -0.61 -2.64 16.15
C VAL A 117 -0.68 -4.13 16.46
N GLY A 118 -0.56 -4.97 15.43
CA GLY A 118 -0.55 -6.42 15.55
C GLY A 118 -1.38 -7.11 14.48
N ASN A 119 -0.97 -8.32 14.12
CA ASN A 119 -1.67 -9.16 13.17
C ASN A 119 -2.69 -10.06 13.89
N TRP A 120 -3.97 -9.84 13.61
CA TRP A 120 -5.09 -10.55 14.24
C TRP A 120 -5.73 -11.62 13.36
N GLU A 121 -5.16 -11.88 12.18
CA GLU A 121 -5.71 -12.79 11.17
C GLU A 121 -5.89 -14.22 11.73
N ALA A 122 -4.95 -14.68 12.56
CA ALA A 122 -4.98 -16.01 13.17
C ALA A 122 -6.21 -16.24 14.07
N GLY A 123 -6.67 -15.21 14.79
CA GLY A 123 -7.80 -15.32 15.73
C GLY A 123 -9.17 -15.42 15.07
N TRP A 124 -9.28 -15.08 13.77
CA TRP A 124 -10.55 -15.01 13.04
C TRP A 124 -10.79 -16.22 12.12
N GLY A 125 -9.74 -17.00 11.85
CA GLY A 125 -9.76 -18.11 10.92
C GLY A 125 -9.76 -17.67 9.45
N ALA A 126 -8.82 -18.20 8.67
CA ALA A 126 -8.59 -17.77 7.28
C ALA A 126 -9.85 -17.87 6.38
N LYS A 127 -10.69 -18.90 6.57
CA LYS A 127 -11.94 -19.06 5.80
C LYS A 127 -12.90 -17.88 5.96
N ASN A 128 -13.04 -17.36 7.18
CA ASN A 128 -13.92 -16.23 7.46
C ASN A 128 -13.37 -14.94 6.88
N ILE A 129 -12.05 -14.73 6.99
CA ILE A 129 -11.38 -13.58 6.39
C ILE A 129 -11.56 -13.60 4.88
N LYS A 130 -11.27 -14.72 4.20
CA LYS A 130 -11.46 -14.84 2.74
C LYS A 130 -12.90 -14.56 2.30
N LYS A 131 -13.90 -14.97 3.09
CA LYS A 131 -15.31 -14.63 2.84
C LYS A 131 -15.56 -13.12 2.92
N LEU A 132 -14.99 -12.46 3.93
CA LEU A 132 -15.13 -11.01 4.14
C LEU A 132 -14.37 -10.19 3.08
N LEU A 133 -13.29 -10.72 2.52
CA LEU A 133 -12.53 -10.07 1.44
C LEU A 133 -13.21 -10.13 0.07
N GLN A 134 -14.31 -10.88 -0.07
CA GLN A 134 -15.15 -10.90 -1.27
C GLN A 134 -14.38 -11.08 -2.60
N GLY A 135 -13.31 -11.89 -2.59
CA GLY A 135 -12.50 -12.15 -3.78
C GLY A 135 -11.41 -11.12 -4.07
N ASP A 136 -11.09 -10.21 -3.13
CA ASP A 136 -9.95 -9.29 -3.25
C ASP A 136 -8.62 -10.07 -3.32
N ALA A 137 -8.16 -10.32 -4.54
CA ALA A 137 -7.05 -11.24 -4.81
C ALA A 137 -5.72 -10.77 -4.20
N ALA A 138 -5.50 -9.46 -4.11
CA ALA A 138 -4.28 -8.89 -3.53
C ALA A 138 -4.23 -9.15 -2.02
N LEU A 139 -5.34 -8.87 -1.31
CA LEU A 139 -5.43 -9.11 0.12
C LEU A 139 -5.53 -10.59 0.47
N ILE A 140 -6.19 -11.41 -0.34
CA ILE A 140 -6.19 -12.87 -0.16
C ILE A 140 -4.77 -13.43 -0.33
N ARG A 141 -4.02 -12.96 -1.31
CA ARG A 141 -2.61 -13.35 -1.47
C ARG A 141 -1.77 -12.93 -0.28
N LEU A 142 -1.98 -11.71 0.24
CA LEU A 142 -1.31 -11.25 1.45
C LEU A 142 -1.63 -12.14 2.65
N LEU A 143 -2.89 -12.49 2.87
CA LEU A 143 -3.32 -13.43 3.92
C LEU A 143 -2.60 -14.77 3.83
N ASP A 144 -2.47 -15.31 2.61
CA ASP A 144 -1.81 -16.59 2.34
C ASP A 144 -0.26 -16.48 2.35
N THR A 145 0.29 -15.27 2.36
CA THR A 145 1.73 -15.03 2.43
C THR A 145 2.21 -15.16 3.88
N PRO A 146 3.23 -15.97 4.18
CA PRO A 146 3.79 -16.06 5.53
C PRO A 146 4.51 -14.76 5.90
N LEU A 147 4.74 -14.52 7.19
CA LEU A 147 5.28 -13.25 7.69
C LEU A 147 6.64 -12.89 7.07
N GLU A 148 7.47 -13.86 6.75
CA GLU A 148 8.78 -13.69 6.11
C GLU A 148 8.65 -13.09 4.70
N GLY A 149 7.50 -13.31 4.04
CA GLY A 149 7.15 -12.71 2.75
C GLY A 149 6.44 -11.35 2.86
N ARG A 150 6.29 -10.80 4.08
CA ARG A 150 5.63 -9.52 4.35
C ARG A 150 6.65 -8.50 4.85
N PRO A 151 7.51 -7.93 3.97
CA PRO A 151 8.68 -7.17 4.37
C PRO A 151 8.35 -5.91 5.20
N ILE A 152 7.23 -5.25 4.93
CA ILE A 152 6.81 -4.06 5.69
C ILE A 152 6.31 -4.47 7.08
N GLU A 153 5.49 -5.53 7.16
CA GLU A 153 4.97 -6.04 8.44
C GLU A 153 6.12 -6.53 9.32
N LEU A 154 7.05 -7.30 8.74
CA LEU A 154 8.23 -7.81 9.44
C LEU A 154 9.15 -6.69 9.94
N ALA A 155 9.41 -5.67 9.11
CA ALA A 155 10.28 -4.55 9.48
C ALA A 155 9.68 -3.64 10.56
N LEU A 156 8.35 -3.60 10.66
CA LEU A 156 7.63 -2.80 11.65
C LEU A 156 7.25 -3.58 12.91
N LYS A 157 7.29 -4.91 12.86
CA LYS A 157 6.99 -5.78 14.01
C LYS A 157 7.84 -5.37 15.21
N ASN A 158 7.18 -5.16 16.35
CA ASN A 158 7.78 -4.71 17.62
C ASN A 158 8.35 -3.27 17.60
N LYS A 159 8.10 -2.47 16.55
CA LYS A 159 8.39 -1.04 16.58
C LYS A 159 7.22 -0.28 17.16
N SER A 160 7.52 0.77 17.93
CA SER A 160 6.52 1.75 18.34
C SER A 160 6.08 2.56 17.14
N ALA A 161 4.77 2.68 16.96
CA ALA A 161 4.24 3.56 15.92
C ALA A 161 4.61 5.03 16.21
N PRO A 162 4.86 5.86 15.18
CA PRO A 162 5.01 7.30 15.38
C PRO A 162 3.79 7.87 16.12
N GLY A 163 4.04 8.53 17.26
CA GLY A 163 2.99 9.02 18.18
C GLY A 163 2.57 8.03 19.28
N ALA A 164 3.13 6.82 19.33
CA ALA A 164 2.84 5.81 20.37
C ALA A 164 3.56 6.05 21.71
N HIS A 165 4.28 7.16 21.88
CA HIS A 165 4.76 7.56 23.19
C HIS A 165 3.59 8.12 24.01
N LYS A 166 3.23 7.36 25.05
CA LYS A 166 2.45 7.80 26.20
C LYS A 166 3.29 8.78 27.04
N GLU A 167 2.59 9.81 27.48
CA GLU A 167 2.95 10.82 28.51
C GLU A 167 3.93 11.92 28.08
#